data_AF-A0AA35WUG1-F1
#
_entry.id   AF-A0AA35WUG1-F1
#
_cell.length_a   1.000
_cell.length_b   1.000
_cell.length_c   1.000
_cell.angle_alpha   90.00
_cell.angle_beta   90.00
_cell.angle_gamma   90.00
#
_symmetry.space_group_name_H-M   'P 1'
#
loop_
_entity.id
_entity.type
_entity.pdbx_description
1 polymer ?
#
loop_
_entity_poly.entity_id
_entity_poly.type
_entity_poly.pdbx_seq_one_letter_code
_entity_poly.pdbx_strand_id
1 'polypeptide(L)'
;MTMNCPTTNSINVLVSAVHKKNTPPDLHFFNNCFGDQFSTQKVWKVARYTTAAPMFFKECDDYVDGGVLANNPSETGLTAVQEHFHSRGLPLTIAIVVSVGTGIYPAEELGRIDVQDFMFFGKQWLSFQDTVKTRAMNLIQLLSNALVESETVAMNTKARCEGQGTPYYRFSPKLAETVATGETDNKILINMLLSTIVKTVPRMEDIRIQFSRIAEATQKERFRKRRAL
;
A
#
# COMPACT_ATOMS: atom_id res chain seq x y z
N MET A 1 20.55 8.82 8.65
CA MET A 1 20.42 7.43 8.18
C MET A 1 19.98 7.45 6.72
N THR A 2 20.75 6.83 5.83
CA THR A 2 20.45 6.67 4.40
C THR A 2 20.01 5.22 4.14
N MET A 3 19.27 4.99 3.06
CA MET A 3 18.80 3.67 2.62
C MET A 3 19.94 2.82 2.03
N ASN A 4 21.09 2.70 2.69
CA ASN A 4 22.26 2.03 2.10
C ASN A 4 22.02 0.53 1.86
N CYS A 5 22.63 0.00 0.79
CA CYS A 5 22.64 -1.43 0.50
C CYS A 5 23.16 -2.25 1.69
N PRO A 6 22.37 -3.19 2.23
CA PRO A 6 22.73 -3.81 3.48
C PRO A 6 23.77 -4.92 3.34
N THR A 7 24.43 -5.19 4.46
CA THR A 7 25.16 -6.43 4.69
C THR A 7 24.19 -7.62 4.70
N THR A 8 24.72 -8.84 4.53
CA THR A 8 24.04 -10.13 4.24
C THR A 8 22.94 -10.58 5.23
N ASN A 9 22.59 -9.77 6.24
CA ASN A 9 21.64 -10.09 7.31
C ASN A 9 20.57 -9.01 7.58
N SER A 10 20.45 -7.97 6.74
CA SER A 10 19.45 -6.93 6.96
C SER A 10 18.18 -7.14 6.11
N ILE A 11 17.06 -6.61 6.60
CA ILE A 11 15.78 -6.61 5.90
C ILE A 11 15.85 -5.69 4.68
N ASN A 12 15.47 -6.24 3.52
CA ASN A 12 15.28 -5.43 2.32
C ASN A 12 13.95 -4.68 2.42
N VAL A 13 13.98 -3.38 2.12
CA VAL A 13 12.86 -2.47 2.25
C VAL A 13 12.63 -1.79 0.91
N LEU A 14 11.37 -1.71 0.50
CA LEU A 14 10.90 -0.89 -0.62
C LEU A 14 9.80 0.04 -0.08
N VAL A 15 9.85 1.31 -0.46
CA VAL A 15 8.89 2.34 -0.09
C VAL A 15 8.44 3.07 -1.34
N SER A 16 7.14 3.04 -1.63
CA SER A 16 6.54 3.74 -2.76
C SER A 16 6.38 5.24 -2.50
N ALA A 17 6.66 6.05 -3.50
CA ALA A 17 6.21 7.43 -3.57
C ALA A 17 5.97 7.81 -5.05
N VAL A 18 5.07 8.76 -5.28
CA VAL A 18 4.70 9.17 -6.64
C VAL A 18 5.39 10.47 -6.99
N HIS A 19 6.18 10.47 -8.06
CA HIS A 19 6.83 11.65 -8.59
C HIS A 19 5.91 12.32 -9.61
N LYS A 20 5.35 13.47 -9.25
CA LYS A 20 4.28 14.15 -9.99
C LYS A 20 4.75 15.11 -11.08
N LYS A 21 6.07 15.20 -11.34
CA LYS A 21 6.65 16.15 -12.29
C LYS A 21 6.17 15.92 -13.73
N ASN A 22 5.90 14.66 -14.10
CA ASN A 22 5.52 14.26 -15.45
C ASN A 22 4.06 13.79 -15.50
N THR A 23 3.49 13.74 -16.71
CA THR A 23 2.20 13.09 -16.99
C THR A 23 2.40 12.05 -18.10
N PRO A 24 2.15 10.76 -17.87
CA PRO A 24 1.66 10.17 -16.62
C PRO A 24 2.66 10.32 -15.45
N PRO A 25 2.19 10.36 -14.19
CA PRO A 25 3.05 10.41 -13.02
C PRO A 25 3.81 9.10 -12.83
N ASP A 26 5.01 9.17 -12.27
CA ASP A 26 5.91 8.03 -12.12
C ASP A 26 5.84 7.47 -10.69
N LEU A 27 5.69 6.15 -10.56
CA LEU A 27 5.81 5.46 -9.27
C LEU A 27 7.27 5.07 -9.04
N HIS A 28 7.89 5.59 -7.98
CA HIS A 28 9.26 5.23 -7.60
C HIS A 28 9.28 4.38 -6.33
N PHE A 29 10.16 3.37 -6.32
CA PHE A 29 10.45 2.55 -5.14
C PHE A 29 11.80 2.92 -4.56
N PHE A 30 11.77 3.75 -3.52
CA PHE A 30 12.93 3.97 -2.65
C PHE A 30 13.23 2.68 -1.92
N ASN A 31 14.46 2.21 -2.03
CA ASN A 31 14.80 0.88 -1.57
C ASN A 31 16.18 0.85 -0.92
N ASN A 32 16.52 -0.26 -0.27
CA ASN A 32 17.90 -0.51 0.15
C ASN A 32 18.51 -1.71 -0.56
N CYS A 33 17.89 -2.29 -1.58
CA CYS A 33 18.30 -3.61 -2.09
C CYS A 33 18.67 -3.65 -3.57
N PHE A 34 18.34 -2.63 -4.35
CA PHE A 34 18.53 -2.64 -5.81
C PHE A 34 19.86 -2.01 -6.25
N GLY A 35 20.47 -1.17 -5.43
CA GLY A 35 21.70 -0.44 -5.78
C GLY A 35 21.49 0.50 -6.96
N ASP A 36 20.29 1.09 -7.07
CA ASP A 36 19.91 2.05 -8.09
C ASP A 36 19.95 3.49 -7.54
N GLN A 37 19.50 4.45 -8.34
CA GLN A 37 19.44 5.86 -7.94
C GLN A 37 18.52 6.10 -6.73
N PHE A 38 17.56 5.21 -6.46
CA PHE A 38 16.63 5.30 -5.33
C PHE A 38 17.18 4.63 -4.06
N SER A 39 18.34 3.97 -4.15
CA SER A 39 19.01 3.30 -3.02
C SER A 39 19.90 4.18 -2.14
N THR A 40 19.94 5.50 -2.36
CA THR A 40 20.86 6.38 -1.61
C THR A 40 20.14 7.48 -0.83
N GLN A 41 18.82 7.51 -0.88
CA GLN A 41 18.03 8.57 -0.27
C GLN A 41 18.06 8.52 1.26
N LYS A 42 17.99 9.69 1.90
CA LYS A 42 17.85 9.81 3.36
C LYS A 42 16.50 9.23 3.80
N VAL A 43 16.49 8.39 4.84
CA VAL A 43 15.29 7.70 5.33
C VAL A 43 14.16 8.68 5.66
N TRP A 44 14.45 9.79 6.33
CA TRP A 44 13.44 10.79 6.69
C TRP A 44 12.82 11.48 5.47
N LYS A 45 13.57 11.63 4.36
CA LYS A 45 13.03 12.17 3.11
C LYS A 45 12.06 11.17 2.49
N VAL A 46 12.45 9.89 2.42
CA VAL A 46 11.57 8.85 1.91
C VAL A 46 10.29 8.75 2.73
N ALA A 47 10.40 8.77 4.06
CA ALA A 47 9.25 8.79 4.95
C ALA A 47 8.35 10.02 4.69
N ARG A 48 8.93 11.18 4.39
CA ARG A 48 8.18 12.38 4.03
C ARG A 48 7.50 12.27 2.66
N TYR A 49 8.16 11.69 1.67
CA TYR A 49 7.62 11.50 0.32
C TYR A 49 6.41 10.55 0.34
N THR A 50 6.57 9.37 0.96
CA THR A 50 5.53 8.34 0.95
C THR A 50 4.28 8.73 1.71
N THR A 51 4.36 9.67 2.66
CA THR A 51 3.25 10.15 3.50
C THR A 51 2.69 11.51 3.09
N ALA A 52 3.16 12.09 1.97
CA ALA A 52 2.72 13.40 1.51
C ALA A 52 1.35 13.32 0.81
N ALA A 53 0.32 12.91 1.56
CA ALA A 53 -1.03 12.70 1.06
C ALA A 53 -1.59 14.01 0.49
N PRO A 54 -2.03 14.02 -0.78
CA PRO A 54 -2.75 15.15 -1.34
C PRO A 54 -3.91 15.54 -0.43
N MET A 55 -4.21 16.84 -0.34
CA MET A 55 -5.19 17.44 0.60
C MET A 55 -4.73 17.59 2.06
N PHE A 56 -3.86 16.72 2.57
CA PHE A 56 -3.40 16.79 3.98
C PHE A 56 -2.04 17.44 4.13
N PHE A 57 -1.14 17.16 3.19
CA PHE A 57 0.25 17.57 3.29
C PHE A 57 0.75 18.20 1.98
N LYS A 58 1.65 19.17 2.11
CA LYS A 58 2.41 19.68 0.96
C LYS A 58 3.33 18.57 0.42
N GLU A 59 3.46 18.53 -0.89
CA GLU A 59 4.48 17.75 -1.60
C GLU A 59 5.91 18.11 -1.15
N CYS A 60 6.86 17.22 -1.43
CA CYS A 60 8.27 17.42 -1.10
C CYS A 60 9.15 16.89 -2.24
N ASP A 61 10.02 17.73 -2.81
CA ASP A 61 10.90 17.39 -3.94
C ASP A 61 10.13 16.75 -5.12
N ASP A 62 8.96 17.32 -5.45
CA ASP A 62 8.01 16.80 -6.47
C ASP A 62 7.42 15.41 -6.18
N TYR A 63 7.57 14.89 -4.97
CA TYR A 63 6.92 13.66 -4.52
C TYR A 63 5.64 13.92 -3.72
N VAL A 64 4.66 13.06 -3.96
CA VAL A 64 3.42 12.91 -3.18
C VAL A 64 3.31 11.45 -2.70
N ASP A 65 2.31 11.22 -1.85
CA ASP A 65 2.03 9.93 -1.21
C ASP A 65 2.02 8.75 -2.19
N GLY A 66 2.62 7.63 -1.76
CA GLY A 66 2.66 6.41 -2.55
C GLY A 66 1.26 5.84 -2.84
N GLY A 67 0.28 6.15 -1.99
CA GLY A 67 -1.12 5.75 -2.09
C GLY A 67 -1.85 6.29 -3.30
N VAL A 68 -1.31 7.32 -3.98
CA VAL A 68 -1.90 7.84 -5.23
C VAL A 68 -1.85 6.81 -6.36
N LEU A 69 -0.79 5.98 -6.42
CA LEU A 69 -0.64 4.94 -7.46
C LEU A 69 -0.46 3.52 -6.90
N ALA A 70 -0.07 3.38 -5.63
CA ALA A 70 0.28 2.11 -5.02
C ALA A 70 -0.17 2.06 -3.54
N ASN A 71 -1.46 2.32 -3.29
CA ASN A 71 -2.04 2.27 -1.94
C ASN A 71 -1.93 0.88 -1.29
N ASN A 72 -1.98 -0.17 -2.11
CA ASN A 72 -1.54 -1.49 -1.70
C ASN A 72 -0.30 -1.88 -2.51
N PRO A 73 0.90 -1.78 -1.94
CA PRO A 73 2.14 -2.01 -2.68
C PRO A 73 2.42 -3.49 -2.96
N SER A 74 1.51 -4.43 -2.61
CA SER A 74 1.76 -5.86 -2.76
C SER A 74 2.04 -6.23 -4.21
N GLU A 75 1.18 -5.84 -5.14
CA GLU A 75 1.32 -6.18 -6.57
C GLU A 75 2.51 -5.46 -7.22
N THR A 76 2.58 -4.14 -7.03
CA THR A 76 3.62 -3.29 -7.63
C THR A 76 4.99 -3.57 -7.05
N GLY A 77 5.08 -3.78 -5.73
CA GLY A 77 6.32 -4.12 -5.04
C GLY A 77 6.81 -5.52 -5.41
N LEU A 78 5.90 -6.51 -5.50
CA LEU A 78 6.25 -7.85 -5.98
C LEU A 78 6.79 -7.82 -7.41
N THR A 79 6.14 -7.04 -8.28
CA THR A 79 6.58 -6.83 -9.66
C THR A 79 7.96 -6.18 -9.70
N ALA A 80 8.21 -5.11 -8.94
CA ALA A 80 9.51 -4.44 -8.88
C ALA A 80 10.64 -5.37 -8.41
N VAL A 81 10.38 -6.21 -7.39
CA VAL A 81 11.35 -7.21 -6.92
C VAL A 81 11.61 -8.28 -8.00
N GLN A 82 10.56 -8.83 -8.61
CA GLN A 82 10.71 -9.84 -9.66
C GLN A 82 11.47 -9.30 -10.87
N GLU A 83 11.16 -8.08 -11.32
CA GLU A 83 11.85 -7.42 -12.43
C GLU A 83 13.32 -7.15 -12.12
N HIS A 84 13.64 -6.70 -10.91
CA HIS A 84 15.02 -6.46 -10.49
C HIS A 84 15.87 -7.73 -10.54
N PHE A 85 15.36 -8.85 -10.02
CA PHE A 85 16.08 -10.12 -10.05
C PHE A 85 16.15 -10.70 -11.47
N HIS A 86 15.03 -10.64 -12.21
CA HIS A 86 14.94 -11.17 -13.57
C HIS A 86 15.89 -10.45 -14.55
N SER A 87 15.90 -9.12 -14.54
CA SER A 87 16.77 -8.31 -15.41
C SER A 87 18.27 -8.55 -15.16
N ARG A 88 18.64 -9.04 -13.97
CA ARG A 88 20.01 -9.39 -13.59
C ARG A 88 20.32 -10.89 -13.74
N GLY A 89 19.36 -11.69 -14.21
CA GLY A 89 19.51 -13.14 -14.29
C GLY A 89 19.71 -13.82 -12.93
N LEU A 90 19.25 -13.19 -11.84
CA LEU A 90 19.38 -13.71 -10.49
C LEU A 90 18.18 -14.60 -10.14
N PRO A 91 18.40 -15.76 -9.50
CA PRO A 91 17.31 -16.60 -9.04
C PRO A 91 16.53 -15.89 -7.92
N LEU A 92 15.20 -15.92 -8.01
CA LEU A 92 14.30 -15.40 -6.99
C LEU A 92 13.23 -16.45 -6.69
N THR A 93 13.14 -16.85 -5.42
CA THR A 93 12.06 -17.70 -4.91
C THR A 93 11.31 -16.94 -3.83
N ILE A 94 10.03 -16.67 -4.08
CA ILE A 94 9.14 -16.08 -3.08
C ILE A 94 8.41 -17.21 -2.38
N ALA A 95 8.70 -17.41 -1.09
CA ALA A 95 8.11 -18.50 -0.32
C ALA A 95 6.69 -18.18 0.19
N ILE A 96 6.41 -16.89 0.45
CA ILE A 96 5.16 -16.40 1.00
C ILE A 96 5.03 -14.91 0.73
N VAL A 97 3.81 -14.43 0.52
CA VAL A 97 3.47 -13.00 0.49
C VAL A 97 2.46 -12.70 1.60
N VAL A 98 2.75 -11.68 2.40
CA VAL A 98 1.88 -11.24 3.49
C VAL A 98 1.56 -9.77 3.29
N SER A 99 0.28 -9.46 3.13
CA SER A 99 -0.23 -8.12 2.94
C SER A 99 -1.02 -7.69 4.19
N VAL A 100 -0.66 -6.56 4.77
CA VAL A 100 -1.32 -6.00 5.95
C VAL A 100 -2.00 -4.69 5.54
N GLY A 101 -3.30 -4.60 5.77
CA GLY A 101 -4.11 -3.42 5.53
C GLY A 101 -4.41 -2.64 6.80
N THR A 102 -4.82 -1.40 6.64
CA THR A 102 -5.20 -0.49 7.74
C THR A 102 -6.65 -0.64 8.20
N GLY A 103 -7.40 -1.58 7.61
CA GLY A 103 -8.80 -1.83 7.93
C GLY A 103 -9.71 -1.68 6.71
N ILE A 104 -10.91 -2.26 6.82
CA ILE A 104 -11.99 -2.13 5.83
C ILE A 104 -13.14 -1.44 6.54
N TYR A 105 -13.49 -0.24 6.08
CA TYR A 105 -14.61 0.53 6.63
C TYR A 105 -15.95 0.08 6.05
N PRO A 106 -17.07 0.31 6.75
CA PRO A 106 -18.40 0.11 6.19
C PRO A 106 -18.61 0.99 4.95
N ALA A 107 -19.43 0.54 4.01
CA ALA A 107 -19.77 1.34 2.85
C ALA A 107 -20.59 2.57 3.27
N GLU A 108 -20.19 3.73 2.79
CA GLU A 108 -20.92 4.98 2.96
C GLU A 108 -21.71 5.29 1.69
N GLU A 109 -22.94 5.77 1.84
CA GLU A 109 -23.73 6.23 0.70
C GLU A 109 -23.13 7.53 0.16
N LEU A 110 -22.59 7.46 -1.07
CA LEU A 110 -22.14 8.67 -1.74
C LEU A 110 -23.34 9.44 -2.29
N GLY A 111 -23.41 10.73 -1.96
CA GLY A 111 -24.44 11.62 -2.49
C GLY A 111 -24.37 11.79 -4.01
N ARG A 112 -25.35 12.51 -4.59
CA ARG A 112 -25.40 12.75 -6.04
C ARG A 112 -24.09 13.39 -6.56
N ILE A 113 -23.64 12.90 -7.72
CA ILE A 113 -22.36 13.29 -8.35
C ILE A 113 -22.62 14.05 -9.67
N ASP A 114 -23.81 13.92 -10.26
CA ASP A 114 -24.14 14.50 -11.56
C ASP A 114 -23.93 16.02 -11.58
N VAL A 115 -22.89 16.44 -12.29
CA VAL A 115 -22.57 17.85 -12.58
C VAL A 115 -23.18 18.29 -13.91
N GLN A 116 -23.82 17.40 -14.68
CA GLN A 116 -24.40 17.73 -16.00
C GLN A 116 -25.69 18.56 -15.93
N ASP A 117 -26.50 18.41 -14.87
CA ASP A 117 -27.69 19.26 -14.63
C ASP A 117 -27.36 20.77 -14.64
N PHE A 118 -26.09 21.12 -14.44
CA PHE A 118 -25.60 22.48 -14.29
C PHE A 118 -25.21 23.19 -15.60
N MET A 119 -25.01 22.47 -16.71
CA MET A 119 -24.52 23.08 -17.96
C MET A 119 -25.64 23.81 -18.74
N PHE A 120 -26.91 23.67 -18.34
CA PHE A 120 -28.07 24.15 -19.11
C PHE A 120 -29.04 25.11 -18.41
N PHE A 121 -28.86 25.47 -17.13
CA PHE A 121 -29.85 26.32 -16.42
C PHE A 121 -29.25 27.62 -15.87
N GLY A 122 -29.57 28.71 -16.57
CA GLY A 122 -29.40 30.06 -16.06
C GLY A 122 -30.41 30.40 -14.96
N LYS A 123 -29.95 31.22 -14.00
CA LYS A 123 -30.74 32.00 -13.02
C LYS A 123 -31.13 31.32 -11.69
N GLN A 124 -30.15 30.90 -10.87
CA GLN A 124 -30.26 31.00 -9.39
C GLN A 124 -28.87 30.96 -8.73
N TRP A 125 -28.17 32.11 -8.69
CA TRP A 125 -26.72 32.16 -8.44
C TRP A 125 -26.24 31.90 -7.00
N LEU A 126 -27.08 32.06 -5.97
CA LEU A 126 -26.62 32.06 -4.57
C LEU A 126 -26.65 30.69 -3.87
N SER A 127 -27.61 29.80 -4.17
CA SER A 127 -27.63 28.41 -3.69
C SER A 127 -26.90 27.42 -4.63
N PHE A 128 -26.47 27.92 -5.80
CA PHE A 128 -25.78 27.15 -6.82
C PHE A 128 -24.36 26.78 -6.40
N GLN A 129 -23.60 27.71 -5.82
CA GLN A 129 -22.18 27.50 -5.56
C GLN A 129 -21.93 26.40 -4.53
N ASP A 130 -22.71 26.37 -3.45
CA ASP A 130 -22.56 25.33 -2.41
C ASP A 130 -22.99 23.95 -2.92
N THR A 131 -24.05 23.89 -3.75
CA THR A 131 -24.51 22.64 -4.36
C THR A 131 -23.50 22.10 -5.37
N VAL A 132 -22.94 22.97 -6.23
CA VAL A 132 -21.87 22.60 -7.19
C VAL A 132 -20.63 22.13 -6.44
N LYS A 133 -20.21 22.86 -5.41
CA LYS A 133 -19.03 22.53 -4.62
C LYS A 133 -19.19 21.17 -3.94
N THR A 134 -20.37 20.88 -3.40
CA THR A 134 -20.68 19.59 -2.76
C THR A 134 -20.65 18.45 -3.78
N ARG A 135 -21.27 18.61 -4.95
CA ARG A 135 -21.26 17.58 -6.01
C ARG A 135 -19.84 17.34 -6.57
N ALA A 136 -19.05 18.40 -6.74
CA ALA A 136 -17.66 18.29 -7.16
C ALA A 136 -16.78 17.59 -6.10
N MET A 137 -17.00 17.89 -4.81
CA MET A 137 -16.34 17.18 -3.71
C MET A 137 -16.72 15.70 -3.68
N ASN A 138 -17.99 15.35 -3.89
CA ASN A 138 -18.43 13.95 -3.99
C ASN A 138 -17.76 13.23 -5.17
N LEU A 139 -17.61 13.89 -6.32
CA LEU A 139 -16.87 13.32 -7.47
C LEU A 139 -15.40 13.09 -7.13
N ILE A 140 -14.74 14.07 -6.50
CA ILE A 140 -13.34 13.93 -6.05
C ILE A 140 -13.22 12.79 -5.04
N GLN A 141 -14.17 12.64 -4.12
CA GLN A 141 -14.19 11.56 -3.15
C GLN A 141 -14.39 10.20 -3.82
N LEU A 142 -15.28 10.08 -4.81
CA LEU A 142 -15.44 8.86 -5.59
C LEU A 142 -14.12 8.46 -6.27
N LEU A 143 -13.52 9.41 -7.00
CA LEU A 143 -12.27 9.17 -7.74
C LEU A 143 -11.13 8.85 -6.77
N SER A 144 -11.03 9.55 -5.64
CA SER A 144 -10.05 9.28 -4.60
C SER A 144 -10.24 7.88 -4.02
N ASN A 145 -11.47 7.48 -3.69
CA ASN A 145 -11.77 6.17 -3.13
C ASN A 145 -11.46 5.04 -4.14
N ALA A 146 -11.72 5.27 -5.43
CA ALA A 146 -11.39 4.33 -6.50
C ALA A 146 -9.87 4.21 -6.72
N LEU A 147 -9.14 5.33 -6.67
CA LEU A 147 -7.68 5.35 -6.85
C LEU A 147 -6.94 4.70 -5.67
N VAL A 148 -7.48 4.89 -4.46
CA VAL A 148 -6.88 4.41 -3.21
C VAL A 148 -7.46 3.03 -2.84
N GLU A 149 -8.11 2.32 -3.76
CA GLU A 149 -8.71 1.01 -3.47
C GLU A 149 -7.63 -0.06 -3.19
N SER A 150 -7.61 -0.60 -1.96
CA SER A 150 -6.59 -1.58 -1.56
C SER A 150 -7.01 -3.05 -1.67
N GLU A 151 -8.32 -3.34 -1.57
CA GLU A 151 -8.81 -4.72 -1.46
C GLU A 151 -8.89 -5.43 -2.83
N THR A 152 -9.34 -4.76 -3.89
CA THR A 152 -9.25 -5.35 -5.25
C THR A 152 -7.80 -5.64 -5.65
N VAL A 153 -6.84 -4.76 -5.32
CA VAL A 153 -5.41 -5.03 -5.53
C VAL A 153 -4.97 -6.26 -4.75
N ALA A 154 -5.41 -6.41 -3.49
CA ALA A 154 -5.09 -7.59 -2.69
C ALA A 154 -5.67 -8.88 -3.30
N MET A 155 -6.89 -8.84 -3.84
CA MET A 155 -7.52 -9.98 -4.51
C MET A 155 -6.78 -10.38 -5.79
N ASN A 156 -6.39 -9.40 -6.61
CA ASN A 156 -5.61 -9.62 -7.83
C ASN A 156 -4.23 -10.20 -7.49
N THR A 157 -3.56 -9.64 -6.49
CA THR A 157 -2.25 -10.13 -6.02
C THR A 157 -2.37 -11.57 -5.52
N LYS A 158 -3.44 -11.88 -4.77
CA LYS A 158 -3.72 -13.24 -4.30
C LYS A 158 -3.84 -14.22 -5.48
N ALA A 159 -4.67 -13.90 -6.47
CA ALA A 159 -4.88 -14.77 -7.63
C ALA A 159 -3.57 -14.99 -8.41
N ARG A 160 -2.75 -13.95 -8.58
CA ARG A 160 -1.41 -14.05 -9.18
C ARG A 160 -0.50 -14.96 -8.38
N CYS A 161 -0.44 -14.79 -7.05
CA CYS A 161 0.39 -15.61 -6.17
C CYS A 161 -0.03 -17.08 -6.20
N GLU A 162 -1.33 -17.36 -6.14
CA GLU A 162 -1.88 -18.72 -6.24
C GLU A 162 -1.51 -19.38 -7.59
N GLY A 163 -1.59 -18.63 -8.70
CA GLY A 163 -1.14 -19.09 -10.01
C GLY A 163 0.35 -19.40 -10.09
N GLN A 164 1.18 -18.79 -9.24
CA GLN A 164 2.62 -19.04 -9.11
C GLN A 164 2.95 -20.09 -8.02
N GLY A 165 1.94 -20.68 -7.38
CA GLY A 165 2.14 -21.61 -6.27
C GLY A 165 2.70 -20.95 -4.99
N THR A 166 2.57 -19.63 -4.86
CA THR A 166 3.03 -18.85 -3.72
C THR A 166 1.87 -18.57 -2.77
N PRO A 167 1.93 -18.99 -1.49
CA PRO A 167 0.91 -18.64 -0.50
C PRO A 167 0.81 -17.12 -0.28
N TYR A 168 -0.41 -16.60 -0.30
CA TYR A 168 -0.71 -15.18 -0.06
C TYR A 168 -1.68 -15.02 1.12
N TYR A 169 -1.34 -14.15 2.07
CA TYR A 169 -2.16 -13.83 3.24
C TYR A 169 -2.48 -12.34 3.29
N ARG A 170 -3.77 -11.98 3.33
CA ARG A 170 -4.25 -10.61 3.56
C ARG A 170 -4.86 -10.48 4.95
N PHE A 171 -4.34 -9.55 5.74
CA PHE A 171 -4.85 -9.16 7.04
C PHE A 171 -5.33 -7.71 6.98
N SER A 172 -6.64 -7.52 6.90
CA SER A 172 -7.28 -6.21 6.95
C SER A 172 -8.59 -6.36 7.74
N PRO A 173 -8.67 -5.85 8.99
CA PRO A 173 -9.84 -6.04 9.84
C PRO A 173 -11.03 -5.23 9.32
N LYS A 174 -12.22 -5.84 9.23
CA LYS A 174 -13.45 -5.08 9.01
C LYS A 174 -13.75 -4.25 10.25
N LEU A 175 -13.74 -2.93 10.15
CA LEU A 175 -14.02 -2.01 11.26
C LEU A 175 -15.52 -1.71 11.32
N ALA A 176 -16.02 -1.40 12.53
CA ALA A 176 -17.45 -1.15 12.73
C ALA A 176 -17.86 0.26 12.29
N GLU A 177 -16.94 1.21 12.39
CA GLU A 177 -17.14 2.62 12.10
C GLU A 177 -15.96 3.16 11.31
N THR A 178 -16.21 4.20 10.51
CA THR A 178 -15.16 4.93 9.80
C THR A 178 -14.34 5.75 10.78
N VAL A 179 -13.02 5.59 10.74
CA VAL A 179 -12.08 6.35 11.57
C VAL A 179 -11.29 7.27 10.65
N ALA A 180 -11.25 8.57 10.97
CA ALA A 180 -10.54 9.54 10.16
C ALA A 180 -9.01 9.30 10.21
N THR A 181 -8.30 9.59 9.11
CA THR A 181 -6.84 9.40 8.99
C THR A 181 -6.04 10.22 10.02
N GLY A 182 -6.61 11.33 10.50
CA GLY A 182 -6.00 12.19 11.52
C GLY A 182 -6.58 12.02 12.93
N GLU A 183 -7.22 10.88 13.23
CA GLU A 183 -7.83 10.62 14.55
C GLU A 183 -6.78 10.67 15.68
N THR A 184 -7.14 11.34 16.78
CA THR A 184 -6.28 11.53 17.96
C THR A 184 -6.96 11.10 19.27
N ASP A 185 -8.26 10.78 19.26
CA ASP A 185 -8.97 10.26 20.42
C ASP A 185 -8.50 8.83 20.73
N ASN A 186 -7.80 8.69 21.84
CA ASN A 186 -7.31 7.41 22.35
C ASN A 186 -8.42 6.37 22.51
N LYS A 187 -9.66 6.75 22.86
CA LYS A 187 -10.75 5.79 23.03
C LYS A 187 -11.11 5.11 21.71
N ILE A 188 -11.20 5.90 20.64
CA ILE A 188 -11.48 5.40 19.29
C ILE A 188 -10.31 4.51 18.82
N LEU A 189 -9.08 4.96 19.01
CA LEU A 189 -7.88 4.21 18.62
C LEU A 189 -7.73 2.89 19.39
N ILE A 190 -8.02 2.88 20.70
CA ILE A 190 -8.00 1.67 21.52
C ILE A 190 -9.10 0.70 21.06
N ASN A 191 -10.31 1.20 20.79
CA ASN A 191 -11.40 0.36 20.27
C ASN A 191 -11.02 -0.28 18.93
N MET A 192 -10.42 0.49 18.02
CA MET A 192 -9.91 0.01 16.73
C MET A 192 -8.84 -1.09 16.91
N LEU A 193 -7.89 -0.90 17.83
CA LEU A 193 -6.85 -1.87 18.15
C LEU A 193 -7.46 -3.18 18.69
N LEU A 194 -8.35 -3.08 19.68
CA LEU A 194 -9.00 -4.25 20.29
C LEU A 194 -9.82 -5.04 19.27
N SER A 195 -10.62 -4.35 18.44
CA SER A 195 -11.36 -4.94 17.32
C SER A 195 -10.43 -5.72 16.38
N THR A 196 -9.26 -5.13 16.07
CA THR A 196 -8.27 -5.74 15.18
C THR A 196 -7.67 -7.02 15.78
N ILE A 197 -7.30 -6.99 17.07
CA ILE A 197 -6.75 -8.16 17.78
C ILE A 197 -7.75 -9.32 17.76
N VAL A 198 -8.99 -9.08 18.17
CA VAL A 198 -10.03 -10.12 18.24
C VAL A 198 -10.27 -10.77 16.87
N LYS A 199 -10.26 -9.98 15.79
CA LYS A 199 -10.53 -10.47 14.43
C LYS A 199 -9.32 -11.15 13.77
N THR A 200 -8.10 -10.77 14.16
CA THR A 200 -6.87 -11.21 13.46
C THR A 200 -6.22 -12.42 14.12
N VAL A 201 -6.18 -12.47 15.46
CA VAL A 201 -5.51 -13.55 16.22
C VAL A 201 -5.94 -14.95 15.80
N PRO A 202 -7.24 -15.26 15.59
CA PRO A 202 -7.65 -16.60 15.19
C PRO A 202 -7.06 -17.06 13.84
N ARG A 203 -6.70 -16.12 12.96
CA ARG A 203 -6.12 -16.38 11.63
C ARG A 203 -4.59 -16.44 11.65
N MET A 204 -3.95 -16.22 12.80
CA MET A 204 -2.49 -16.21 12.92
C MET A 204 -1.88 -17.62 13.00
N GLU A 205 -2.65 -18.66 13.32
CA GLU A 205 -2.10 -20.01 13.44
C GLU A 205 -1.66 -20.57 12.07
N ASP A 206 -2.45 -20.33 11.02
CA ASP A 206 -2.13 -20.81 9.67
C ASP A 206 -0.79 -20.25 9.16
N ILE A 207 -0.56 -18.96 9.37
CA ILE A 207 0.68 -18.31 8.97
C ILE A 207 1.85 -18.74 9.86
N ARG A 208 1.63 -18.99 11.15
CA ARG A 208 2.66 -19.51 12.06
C ARG A 208 3.18 -20.86 11.60
N ILE A 209 2.28 -21.76 11.19
CA ILE A 209 2.65 -23.08 10.65
C ILE A 209 3.48 -22.92 9.38
N GLN A 210 3.11 -22.00 8.47
CA GLN A 210 3.89 -21.76 7.26
C GLN A 210 5.28 -21.21 7.54
N PHE A 211 5.41 -20.24 8.46
CA PHE A 211 6.72 -19.71 8.85
C PHE A 211 7.63 -20.80 9.42
N SER A 212 7.10 -21.70 10.25
CA SER A 212 7.85 -22.85 10.76
C SER A 212 8.36 -23.75 9.63
N ARG A 213 7.52 -24.07 8.64
CA ARG A 213 7.91 -24.87 7.47
C ARG A 213 9.00 -24.19 6.63
N ILE A 214 8.89 -22.88 6.41
CA ILE A 214 9.87 -22.09 5.67
C ILE A 214 11.22 -22.07 6.42
N ALA A 215 11.18 -21.90 7.75
CA ALA A 215 12.38 -21.91 8.59
C ALA A 215 13.11 -23.27 8.52
N GLU A 216 12.37 -24.37 8.65
CA GLU A 216 12.92 -25.72 8.52
C GLU A 216 13.53 -25.99 7.14
N ALA A 217 12.83 -25.61 6.06
CA ALA A 217 13.33 -25.76 4.69
C ALA A 217 14.63 -24.97 4.47
N THR A 218 14.66 -23.72 4.94
CA THR A 218 15.84 -22.84 4.85
C THR A 218 17.03 -23.41 5.61
N GLN A 219 16.80 -23.98 6.81
CA GLN A 219 17.86 -24.64 7.58
C GLN A 219 18.41 -25.87 6.83
N LYS A 220 17.54 -26.74 6.31
CA LYS A 220 17.94 -27.93 5.53
C LYS A 220 18.78 -27.55 4.31
N GLU A 221 18.41 -26.49 3.60
CA GLU A 221 19.16 -26.01 2.44
C GLU A 221 20.55 -25.48 2.84
N ARG A 222 20.64 -24.70 3.93
CA ARG A 222 21.93 -24.25 4.49
C ARG A 222 22.83 -25.41 4.88
N PHE A 223 22.29 -26.45 5.52
CA PHE A 223 23.05 -27.66 5.87
C PHE A 223 23.55 -28.41 4.63
N ARG A 224 22.73 -28.52 3.57
CA ARG A 224 23.13 -29.15 2.30
C ARG A 224 24.28 -28.39 1.64
N LYS A 225 24.18 -27.06 1.54
CA LYS A 225 25.25 -26.22 0.96
C LYS A 225 26.57 -26.32 1.74
N ARG A 226 26.52 -26.42 3.07
CA ARG A 226 27.71 -26.62 3.92
C ARG A 226 28.35 -28.00 3.78
N ARG A 227 27.62 -29.03 3.37
CA ARG A 227 28.15 -30.38 3.12
C ARG A 227 28.68 -30.58 1.70
N ALA A 228 28.38 -29.67 0.78
CA ALA A 228 28.82 -29.70 -0.61
C ALA A 228 30.10 -28.86 -0.86
N LEU A 229 30.59 -28.18 0.18
CA LEU A 229 31.88 -27.49 0.26
C LEU A 229 32.86 -28.38 1.03
#